data_AF-A0A2T1EF64-F1
#
_entry.id   AF-A0A2T1EF64-F1
#
_cell.length_a   1.000
_cell.length_b   1.000
_cell.length_c   1.000
_cell.angle_alpha   90.00
_cell.angle_beta   90.00
_cell.angle_gamma   90.00
#
_symmetry.space_group_name_H-M   'P 1'
#
loop_
_entity.id
_entity.type
_entity.pdbx_description
1 polymer ?
#
loop_
_entity_poly.entity_id
_entity_poly.type
_entity_poly.pdbx_seq_one_letter_code
_entity_poly.pdbx_strand_id
1 'polypeptide(L)'
;MVGKWFAETALDVAQWGRLFYQWGGTPFYVIKVDVPDWVTAQMFRVANLDNIGTARWASEGDLLDLLNSTNNGIIELATIAL
;
A
#
# COMPACT_ATOMS: atom_id res chain seq x y z
N MET A 1 10.70 -14.31 -2.52
CA MET A 1 9.62 -14.18 -1.51
C MET A 1 8.53 -13.34 -2.14
N VAL A 2 7.28 -13.79 -2.08
CA VAL A 2 6.13 -13.09 -2.69
C VAL A 2 5.38 -12.32 -1.61
N GLY A 3 4.89 -11.13 -1.94
CA GLY A 3 4.20 -10.25 -0.99
C GLY A 3 3.78 -8.94 -1.63
N LYS A 4 3.16 -8.07 -0.83
CA LYS A 4 2.69 -6.75 -1.28
C LYS A 4 3.28 -5.63 -0.44
N TRP A 5 3.56 -4.50 -1.11
CA TRP A 5 3.98 -3.25 -0.48
C TRP A 5 2.80 -2.30 -0.32
N PHE A 6 2.78 -1.59 0.80
CA PHE A 6 1.79 -0.58 1.15
C PHE A 6 2.52 0.69 1.56
N ALA A 7 2.11 1.85 1.05
CA ALA A 7 2.59 3.13 1.57
C ALA A 7 1.76 3.54 2.80
N GLU A 8 2.37 4.26 3.74
CA GLU A 8 1.63 4.79 4.91
C GLU A 8 0.78 6.02 4.58
N THR A 9 0.96 6.62 3.39
CA THR A 9 0.20 7.79 2.94
C THR A 9 -0.33 7.63 1.52
N ALA A 10 -1.46 8.29 1.24
CA ALA A 10 -2.07 8.29 -0.08
C ALA A 10 -1.21 9.04 -1.13
N LEU A 11 -0.44 10.04 -0.71
CA LEU A 11 0.48 10.78 -1.59
C LEU A 11 1.62 9.89 -2.07
N ASP A 12 2.22 9.10 -1.16
CA ASP A 12 3.36 8.23 -1.47
C ASP A 12 2.95 7.11 -2.43
N VAL A 13 1.81 6.46 -2.21
CA VAL A 13 1.31 5.43 -3.14
C VAL A 13 0.94 6.02 -4.51
N ALA A 14 0.45 7.26 -4.57
CA ALA A 14 0.21 7.94 -5.83
C ALA A 14 1.53 8.26 -6.57
N GLN A 15 2.60 8.61 -5.84
CA GLN A 15 3.93 8.77 -6.43
C GLN A 15 4.47 7.43 -6.98
N TRP A 16 4.29 6.32 -6.26
CA TRP A 16 4.61 4.99 -6.78
C TRP A 16 3.82 4.63 -8.03
N GLY A 17 2.50 4.83 -8.01
CA GLY A 17 1.66 4.58 -9.17
C GLY A 17 2.17 5.35 -10.39
N ARG A 18 2.48 6.64 -10.22
CA ARG A 18 3.08 7.48 -11.27
C ARG A 18 4.48 7.02 -11.68
N LEU A 19 5.30 6.51 -10.77
CA LEU A 19 6.64 6.00 -11.07
C LEU A 19 6.57 4.74 -11.94
N PHE A 20 5.67 3.82 -11.62
CA PHE A 20 5.60 2.50 -12.27
C PHE A 20 4.69 2.45 -13.51
N TYR A 21 3.70 3.34 -13.63
CA TYR A 21 2.72 3.32 -14.72
C TYR A 21 2.75 4.60 -15.58
N GLN A 22 3.95 4.97 -16.03
CA GLN A 22 4.17 6.18 -16.84
C GLN A 22 3.59 6.12 -18.27
N TRP A 23 3.15 4.95 -18.78
CA TRP A 23 2.83 4.75 -20.19
C TRP A 23 1.37 4.30 -20.44
N GLY A 24 0.46 5.26 -20.68
CA GLY A 24 -0.61 5.08 -21.68
C GLY A 24 -2.00 4.52 -21.26
N GLY A 25 -2.46 4.67 -20.01
CA GLY A 25 -3.83 4.28 -19.62
C GLY A 25 -4.19 4.68 -18.19
N THR A 26 -5.43 4.43 -17.74
CA THR A 26 -5.95 4.80 -16.41
C THR A 26 -4.96 4.34 -15.32
N PRO A 27 -4.22 5.25 -14.66
CA PRO A 27 -2.80 5.00 -14.45
C PRO A 27 -2.53 4.00 -13.34
N PHE A 28 -3.40 3.92 -12.34
CA PHE A 28 -3.37 2.95 -11.25
C PHE A 28 -4.58 3.28 -10.36
N TYR A 29 -5.02 2.32 -9.56
CA TYR A 29 -5.99 2.57 -8.51
C TYR A 29 -5.27 2.70 -7.18
N VAL A 30 -5.64 3.71 -6.39
CA VAL A 30 -5.19 3.83 -5.01
C VAL A 30 -6.28 3.27 -4.12
N ILE A 31 -5.95 2.25 -3.33
CA ILE A 31 -6.84 1.76 -2.28
C ILE A 31 -6.28 2.15 -0.92
N LYS A 32 -7.17 2.54 -0.01
CA LYS A 32 -6.86 2.69 1.41
C LYS A 32 -7.45 1.48 2.14
N VAL A 33 -6.63 0.86 2.97
CA VAL A 33 -7.05 -0.21 3.87
C VAL A 33 -6.89 0.31 5.29
N ASP A 34 -7.97 0.25 6.06
CA ASP A 34 -7.91 0.51 7.50
C ASP A 34 -7.68 -0.82 8.23
N VAL A 35 -6.61 -0.90 9.02
CA VAL A 35 -6.21 -2.12 9.75
C VAL A 35 -5.83 -1.78 11.19
N PRO A 36 -5.99 -2.72 12.13
CA PRO A 36 -5.49 -2.55 13.48
C PRO A 36 -3.97 -2.35 13.53
N ASP A 37 -3.50 -1.50 14.44
CA ASP A 37 -2.06 -1.20 14.60
C ASP A 37 -1.20 -2.44 14.87
N TRP A 38 -1.75 -3.44 15.57
CA TRP A 38 -1.02 -4.68 15.87
C TRP A 38 -0.76 -5.52 14.62
N VAL A 39 -1.54 -5.35 13.54
CA VAL A 39 -1.30 -6.02 12.25
C VAL A 39 -0.15 -5.30 11.53
N THR A 40 -0.19 -3.97 11.47
CA THR A 40 0.88 -3.20 10.80
C THR A 40 2.21 -3.31 11.52
N ALA A 41 2.21 -3.46 12.85
CA ALA A 41 3.41 -3.67 13.67
C ALA A 41 4.18 -4.96 13.32
N GLN A 42 3.52 -5.95 12.71
CA GLN A 42 4.15 -7.20 12.28
C GLN A 42 4.77 -7.11 10.87
N MET A 43 4.45 -6.07 10.11
CA MET A 43 4.97 -5.87 8.76
C MET A 43 6.40 -5.35 8.76
N PHE A 44 7.17 -5.72 7.74
CA PHE A 44 8.50 -5.16 7.54
C PHE A 44 8.39 -3.70 7.08
N ARG A 45 8.96 -2.77 7.84
CA ARG A 45 8.85 -1.32 7.59
C ARG A 45 10.13 -0.75 7.02
N VAL A 46 10.01 0.04 5.96
CA VAL A 46 11.11 0.80 5.34
C VAL A 46 10.74 2.28 5.39
N ALA A 47 11.57 3.13 5.99
CA ALA A 47 11.25 4.54 6.21
C ALA A 47 11.25 5.39 4.92
N ASN A 48 12.00 4.97 3.90
CA ASN A 48 12.17 5.72 2.65
C ASN A 48 12.38 4.76 1.47
N LEU A 49 11.33 4.03 1.09
CA LEU A 49 11.39 3.10 -0.04
C LEU A 49 11.30 3.90 -1.35
N ASP A 50 12.17 3.57 -2.31
CA ASP A 50 12.31 4.23 -3.63
C ASP A 50 12.47 5.76 -3.59
N ASN A 51 12.98 6.31 -2.49
CA ASN A 51 13.07 7.75 -2.23
C ASN A 51 11.70 8.48 -2.21
N ILE A 52 10.61 7.77 -1.93
CA ILE A 52 9.26 8.32 -1.91
C ILE A 52 8.78 8.53 -0.49
N GLY A 53 8.75 7.47 0.32
CA GLY A 53 8.20 7.58 1.66
C GLY A 53 8.24 6.27 2.44
N THR A 54 7.54 6.28 3.57
CA THR A 54 7.48 5.09 4.41
C THR A 54 6.56 4.04 3.81
N ALA A 55 7.07 2.80 3.79
CA ALA A 55 6.38 1.64 3.27
C ALA A 55 6.40 0.47 4.25
N ARG A 56 5.39 -0.40 4.12
CA ARG A 56 5.28 -1.68 4.82
C ARG A 56 5.12 -2.82 3.83
N TRP A 57 5.79 -3.93 4.09
CA TRP A 57 5.68 -5.16 3.31
C TRP A 57 4.98 -6.25 4.11
N ALA A 58 4.05 -6.93 3.45
CA ALA A 58 3.36 -8.11 3.96
C ALA A 58 3.64 -9.31 3.05
N SER A 59 4.06 -10.43 3.66
CA SER A 59 4.22 -11.73 3.00
C SER A 59 2.87 -12.30 2.55
N GLU A 60 2.85 -12.90 1.36
CA GLU A 60 1.74 -13.73 0.93
C GLU A 60 1.66 -15.02 1.76
N GLY A 61 0.44 -15.48 2.09
CA GLY A 61 0.23 -16.70 2.89
C GLY A 61 0.35 -16.53 4.41
N ASP A 62 0.65 -15.32 4.89
CA ASP A 62 0.79 -15.02 6.32
C ASP A 62 0.24 -13.62 6.63
N LEU A 63 1.05 -12.58 6.53
CA LEU A 63 0.64 -11.21 6.89
C LEU A 63 -0.41 -10.64 5.94
N LEU A 64 -0.36 -11.00 4.65
CA LEU A 64 -1.37 -10.54 3.70
C LEU A 64 -2.74 -11.22 3.94
N ASP A 65 -2.74 -12.50 4.31
CA ASP A 65 -3.97 -13.23 4.64
C ASP A 65 -4.57 -12.71 5.94
N LEU A 66 -3.72 -12.44 6.93
CA LEU A 66 -4.11 -11.77 8.16
C LEU A 66 -4.77 -10.41 7.85
N LEU A 67 -4.10 -9.54 7.10
CA LEU A 67 -4.65 -8.24 6.67
C LEU A 67 -6.02 -8.37 6.00
N ASN A 68 -6.17 -9.35 5.09
CA ASN A 68 -7.44 -9.60 4.40
C ASN A 68 -8.55 -10.06 5.36
N SER A 69 -8.21 -10.78 6.42
CA SER A 69 -9.17 -11.25 7.43
C SER A 69 -9.51 -10.23 8.53
N THR A 70 -8.64 -9.22 8.74
CA THR A 70 -8.75 -8.27 9.87
C THR A 70 -8.93 -6.81 9.48
N ASN A 71 -9.01 -6.49 8.19
CA ASN A 71 -9.23 -5.10 7.78
C ASN A 71 -10.62 -4.60 8.22
N ASN A 72 -10.68 -3.33 8.59
CA ASN A 72 -11.90 -2.62 8.97
C ASN A 72 -12.61 -2.00 7.75
N GLY A 73 -12.05 -2.19 6.55
CA GLY A 73 -12.57 -1.63 5.31
C GLY A 73 -11.48 -1.42 4.28
N ILE A 74 -11.86 -1.61 3.02
CA ILE A 74 -11.06 -1.27 1.84
C ILE A 74 -11.88 -0.27 1.04
N ILE A 75 -11.32 0.91 0.78
CA ILE A 75 -11.94 1.93 -0.05
C ILE A 75 -11.00 2.32 -1.19
N GLU A 76 -11.56 2.56 -2.37
CA GLU A 76 -10.82 3.19 -3.46
C GLU A 76 -10.78 4.71 -3.23
N LEU A 77 -9.59 5.30 -3.32
CA LEU A 77 -9.41 6.75 -3.27
C LEU A 77 -9.50 7.30 -4.69
N ALA A 78 -10.41 8.25 -4.91
CA ALA A 78 -10.54 8.92 -6.19
C ALA A 78 -9.21 9.61 -6.56
N THR A 79 -8.65 9.25 -7.71
CA THR A 79 -7.32 9.69 -8.18
C THR A 79 -7.21 11.20 -8.37
N ILE A 80 -8.34 11.93 -8.42
CA ILE A 80 -8.41 13.39 -8.63
C ILE A 80 -8.03 14.18 -7.36
N ALA A 81 -7.92 13.51 -6.20
CA ALA A 81 -7.63 14.14 -4.91
C ALA A 81 -6.19 13.90 -4.39
N LEU A 82 -5.28 13.36 -5.22
CA LEU A 82 -3.90 12.93 -4.86
C LEU A 82 -2.84 13.43 -5.86
#